data_AF-A0A960P8K5-F1
#
_entry.id   AF-A0A960P8K5-F1
#
_cell.length_a   1.000
_cell.length_b   1.000
_cell.length_c   1.000
_cell.angle_alpha   90.00
_cell.angle_beta   90.00
_cell.angle_gamma   90.00
#
_symmetry.space_group_name_H-M   'P 1'
#
loop_
_entity.id
_entity.type
_entity.pdbx_description
1 polymer ?
#
loop_
_entity_poly.entity_id
_entity_poly.type
_entity_poly.pdbx_seq_one_letter_code
_entity_poly.pdbx_strand_id
1 'polypeptide(L)'
;HDGVRWVRGTLDPDDSGVPEGVREVVGRRLSALDDASQQALAVAAVAGAEFDAAVVATVAGRPLDDVLDGLDLAVSRNLLVEDPDRFGGFRFAHALVRQTLEEELSTTRRLRLHRALAEATEAQAPDRVEEIAHHYLEAAATGVAEQAVAYARRAADAATERVAPEQTLRWLRRALEAEEGLAPDPGRRAELLVALGEAAFWADDMLGVAEDLVEASALAGVADRPDLQAWAAYWYLGPSAAFVNLSDVNGRVLLEEALAGLDACPP
;
A
#
# COMPACT_ATOMS: atom_id res chain seq x y z
N HIS A 1 22.91 -54.99 0.09
CA HIS A 1 21.59 -54.79 -0.51
C HIS A 1 20.72 -54.03 0.46
N ASP A 2 20.39 -52.82 0.04
CA ASP A 2 19.75 -51.72 0.73
C ASP A 2 18.37 -52.01 1.31
N GLY A 3 18.09 -51.34 2.42
CA GLY A 3 16.75 -51.18 2.96
C GLY A 3 16.67 -49.87 3.72
N VAL A 4 16.66 -48.75 2.98
CA VAL A 4 16.58 -47.38 3.51
C VAL A 4 15.26 -47.19 4.27
N ARG A 5 15.38 -46.85 5.55
CA ARG A 5 14.29 -46.48 6.45
C ARG A 5 13.94 -45.01 6.22
N TRP A 6 12.79 -44.73 5.61
CA TRP A 6 12.28 -43.37 5.51
C TRP A 6 11.84 -42.88 6.89
N VAL A 7 12.59 -41.95 7.47
CA VAL A 7 12.13 -41.15 8.61
C VAL A 7 11.39 -39.96 8.01
N ARG A 8 10.07 -39.90 8.20
CA ARG A 8 9.30 -38.67 7.98
C ARG A 8 9.76 -37.65 9.02
N GLY A 9 10.59 -36.71 8.60
CA GLY A 9 10.74 -35.44 9.32
C GLY A 9 9.43 -34.68 9.18
N THR A 10 8.77 -34.43 10.30
CA THR A 10 7.75 -33.38 10.43
C THR A 10 8.40 -32.05 10.06
N LEU A 11 7.96 -31.45 8.95
CA LEU A 11 8.27 -30.06 8.64
C LEU A 11 7.41 -29.22 9.56
N ASP A 12 8.06 -28.49 10.47
CA ASP A 12 7.44 -27.37 11.18
C ASP A 12 7.12 -26.26 10.15
N PRO A 13 5.93 -25.65 10.16
CA PRO A 13 5.54 -24.67 9.12
C PRO A 13 6.15 -23.27 9.31
N ASP A 14 7.08 -23.07 10.25
CA ASP A 14 7.43 -21.73 10.75
C ASP A 14 8.93 -21.38 10.65
N ASP A 15 9.65 -21.96 9.69
CA ASP A 15 11.02 -21.54 9.33
C ASP A 15 11.02 -20.87 7.96
N SER A 16 10.54 -19.62 7.90
CA SER A 16 10.70 -18.73 6.74
C SER A 16 12.10 -18.09 6.69
N GLY A 17 13.09 -18.74 7.28
CA GLY A 17 14.51 -18.41 7.12
C GLY A 17 14.99 -18.92 5.77
N VAL A 18 15.26 -17.99 4.86
CA VAL A 18 15.93 -18.26 3.58
C VAL A 18 17.11 -19.23 3.79
N PRO A 19 17.19 -20.35 3.04
CA PRO A 19 18.29 -21.29 3.19
C PRO A 19 19.64 -20.58 3.02
N GLU A 20 20.54 -20.77 3.97
CA GLU A 20 21.82 -20.06 4.08
C GLU A 20 22.66 -20.14 2.79
N GLY A 21 22.60 -21.28 2.09
CA GLY A 21 23.27 -21.48 0.80
C GLY A 21 22.79 -20.57 -0.34
N VAL A 22 21.55 -20.08 -0.30
CA VAL A 22 21.06 -19.14 -1.32
C VAL A 22 21.54 -17.72 -1.01
N ARG A 23 21.55 -17.31 0.27
CA ARG A 23 22.12 -16.02 0.69
C ARG A 23 23.60 -15.91 0.34
N GLU A 24 24.36 -17.01 0.52
CA GLU A 24 25.79 -17.02 0.20
C GLU A 24 26.07 -16.86 -1.32
N VAL A 25 25.21 -17.43 -2.17
CA VAL A 25 25.30 -17.27 -3.62
C VAL A 25 24.92 -15.85 -4.04
N VAL A 26 23.86 -15.29 -3.46
CA VAL A 26 23.44 -13.90 -3.73
C VAL A 26 24.54 -12.93 -3.27
N GLY A 27 25.06 -13.10 -2.06
CA GLY A 27 26.15 -12.28 -1.51
C GLY A 27 27.42 -12.33 -2.37
N ARG A 28 27.78 -13.50 -2.93
CA ARG A 28 28.91 -13.62 -3.87
C ARG A 28 28.69 -12.89 -5.20
N ARG A 29 27.46 -12.85 -5.70
CA ARG A 29 27.12 -12.12 -6.94
C ARG A 29 27.11 -10.62 -6.70
N LEU A 30 26.63 -10.19 -5.52
CA LEU A 30 26.60 -8.79 -5.11
C LEU A 30 28.01 -8.25 -4.83
N SER A 31 28.88 -9.01 -4.15
CA SER A 31 30.25 -8.56 -3.83
C SER A 31 31.16 -8.40 -5.05
N ALA A 32 30.74 -8.91 -6.21
CA ALA A 32 31.43 -8.70 -7.48
C ALA A 32 31.00 -7.39 -8.19
N LEU A 33 29.99 -6.69 -7.68
CA LEU A 33 29.58 -5.35 -8.14
C LEU A 33 30.37 -4.28 -7.40
N ASP A 34 30.63 -3.17 -8.06
CA ASP A 34 31.20 -1.98 -7.43
C ASP A 34 30.15 -1.28 -6.53
N ASP A 35 30.64 -0.40 -5.65
CA ASP A 35 29.79 0.26 -4.66
C ASP A 35 28.64 1.07 -5.28
N ALA A 36 28.82 1.64 -6.48
CA ALA A 36 27.77 2.40 -7.15
C ALA A 36 26.64 1.49 -7.63
N SER A 37 26.96 0.36 -8.26
CA SER A 37 25.98 -0.64 -8.68
C SER A 37 25.23 -1.25 -7.49
N GLN A 38 25.93 -1.51 -6.38
CA GLN A 38 25.30 -2.00 -5.14
C GLN A 38 24.32 -0.96 -4.56
N GLN A 39 24.67 0.33 -4.59
CA GLN A 39 23.77 1.41 -4.18
C GLN A 39 22.52 1.49 -5.07
N ALA A 40 22.68 1.39 -6.40
CA ALA A 40 21.55 1.38 -7.34
C ALA A 40 20.63 0.17 -7.09
N LEU A 41 21.19 -1.02 -6.84
CA LEU A 41 20.41 -2.20 -6.50
C LEU A 41 19.68 -2.09 -5.16
N ALA A 42 20.27 -1.42 -4.16
CA ALA A 42 19.60 -1.17 -2.90
C ALA A 42 18.39 -0.23 -3.06
N VAL A 43 18.50 0.80 -3.91
CA VAL A 43 17.37 1.68 -4.28
C VAL A 43 16.30 0.87 -5.03
N ALA A 44 16.71 0.09 -6.03
CA ALA A 44 15.82 -0.79 -6.79
C ALA A 44 15.08 -1.79 -5.90
N ALA A 45 15.74 -2.31 -4.87
CA ALA A 45 15.15 -3.27 -3.94
C ALA A 45 13.94 -2.69 -3.17
N VAL A 46 14.02 -1.40 -2.83
CA VAL A 46 12.95 -0.64 -2.18
C VAL A 46 11.88 -0.20 -3.20
N ALA A 47 12.28 0.09 -4.44
CA ALA A 47 11.35 0.45 -5.53
C ALA A 47 10.32 -0.67 -5.81
N GLY A 48 10.75 -1.93 -5.79
CA GLY A 48 9.84 -3.05 -5.87
C GLY A 48 10.41 -4.27 -6.60
N ALA A 49 9.53 -5.24 -6.87
CA ALA A 49 9.89 -6.41 -7.69
C ALA A 49 10.22 -6.01 -9.14
N GLU A 50 9.56 -4.96 -9.62
CA GLU A 50 9.72 -4.33 -10.93
C GLU A 50 9.93 -2.84 -10.72
N PHE A 51 10.80 -2.21 -11.50
CA PHE A 51 11.17 -0.80 -11.34
C PHE A 51 11.68 -0.18 -12.65
N ASP A 52 11.67 1.15 -12.74
CA ASP A 52 12.31 1.88 -13.85
C ASP A 52 13.72 2.34 -13.48
N ALA A 53 14.65 2.16 -14.41
CA ALA A 53 16.01 2.68 -14.27
C ALA A 53 16.04 4.21 -14.08
N ALA A 54 15.14 4.95 -14.72
CA ALA A 54 15.06 6.41 -14.61
C ALA A 54 14.69 6.87 -13.18
N VAL A 55 13.74 6.19 -12.55
CA VAL A 55 13.34 6.46 -11.15
C VAL A 55 14.48 6.10 -10.20
N VAL A 56 15.10 4.93 -10.38
CA VAL A 56 16.26 4.50 -9.58
C VAL A 56 17.43 5.49 -9.71
N ALA A 57 17.75 5.95 -10.92
CA ALA A 57 18.82 6.92 -11.15
C ALA A 57 18.56 8.26 -10.47
N THR A 58 17.31 8.72 -10.51
CA THR A 58 16.88 9.95 -9.83
C THR A 58 17.07 9.84 -8.33
N VAL A 59 16.62 8.74 -7.71
CA VAL A 59 16.73 8.52 -6.26
C VAL A 59 18.16 8.25 -5.82
N ALA A 60 18.95 7.55 -6.63
CA ALA A 60 20.37 7.32 -6.39
C ALA A 60 21.22 8.58 -6.55
N GLY A 61 20.69 9.63 -7.19
CA GLY A 61 21.43 10.87 -7.48
C GLY A 61 22.58 10.64 -8.46
N ARG A 62 22.36 9.75 -9.45
CA ARG A 62 23.38 9.35 -10.44
C ARG A 62 22.89 9.62 -11.87
N PRO A 63 23.80 9.84 -12.83
CA PRO A 63 23.46 9.82 -14.25
C PRO A 63 22.78 8.49 -14.62
N LEU A 64 21.80 8.55 -15.53
CA LEU A 64 21.07 7.36 -15.97
C LEU A 64 22.00 6.32 -16.60
N ASP A 65 22.94 6.76 -17.44
CA ASP A 65 23.88 5.86 -18.12
C ASP A 65 24.75 5.08 -17.11
N ASP A 66 25.25 5.74 -16.06
CA ASP A 66 26.02 5.07 -14.99
C ASP A 66 25.19 4.00 -14.26
N VAL A 67 23.88 4.25 -14.07
CA VAL A 67 22.97 3.28 -13.44
C VAL A 67 22.67 2.13 -14.39
N LEU A 68 22.43 2.41 -15.67
CA LEU A 68 22.21 1.36 -16.68
C LEU A 68 23.41 0.43 -16.79
N ASP A 69 24.64 0.94 -16.80
CA ASP A 69 25.86 0.12 -16.81
C ASP A 69 25.89 -0.86 -15.61
N GLY A 70 25.49 -0.39 -14.42
CA GLY A 70 25.40 -1.22 -13.21
C GLY A 70 24.26 -2.25 -13.26
N LEU A 71 23.10 -1.87 -13.80
CA LEU A 71 21.95 -2.76 -13.98
C LEU A 71 22.25 -3.84 -15.02
N ASP A 72 22.91 -3.51 -16.13
CA ASP A 72 23.35 -4.45 -17.17
C ASP A 72 24.34 -5.48 -16.60
N LEU A 73 25.26 -5.02 -15.74
CA LEU A 73 26.15 -5.92 -15.02
C LEU A 73 25.37 -6.85 -14.08
N ALA A 74 24.33 -6.36 -13.41
CA ALA A 74 23.44 -7.18 -12.58
C ALA A 74 22.60 -8.17 -13.40
N VAL A 75 22.16 -7.80 -14.61
CA VAL A 75 21.51 -8.71 -15.58
C VAL A 75 22.47 -9.81 -16.02
N SER A 76 23.72 -9.47 -16.37
CA SER A 76 24.75 -10.47 -16.76
C SER A 76 25.05 -11.50 -15.66
N ARG A 77 24.74 -11.15 -14.40
CA ARG A 77 24.91 -11.99 -13.20
C ARG A 77 23.63 -12.66 -12.74
N ASN A 78 22.56 -12.56 -13.52
CA ASN A 78 21.25 -13.14 -13.24
C ASN A 78 20.68 -12.70 -11.88
N LEU A 79 20.91 -11.43 -11.53
CA LEU A 79 20.28 -10.76 -10.39
C LEU A 79 19.01 -10.02 -10.84
N LEU A 80 19.06 -9.44 -12.04
CA LEU A 80 17.96 -8.74 -12.70
C LEU A 80 17.62 -9.39 -14.03
N VAL A 81 16.43 -9.08 -14.52
CA VAL A 81 15.95 -9.34 -15.87
C VAL A 81 15.42 -8.03 -16.41
N GLU A 82 15.82 -7.66 -17.62
CA GLU A 82 15.24 -6.52 -18.34
C GLU A 82 13.81 -6.87 -18.78
N ASP A 83 12.89 -5.94 -18.61
CA ASP A 83 11.50 -6.10 -19.03
C ASP A 83 11.36 -5.74 -20.52
N PRO A 84 11.04 -6.70 -21.41
CA PRO A 84 10.94 -6.42 -22.84
C PRO A 84 9.74 -5.55 -23.20
N ASP A 85 8.71 -5.49 -22.33
CA ASP A 85 7.45 -4.80 -22.61
C ASP A 85 7.44 -3.37 -22.04
N ARG A 86 8.48 -3.00 -21.27
CA ARG A 86 8.60 -1.71 -20.59
C ARG A 86 9.97 -1.09 -20.84
N PHE A 87 10.00 -0.01 -21.60
CA PHE A 87 11.24 0.71 -21.90
C PHE A 87 11.93 1.19 -20.61
N GLY A 88 13.16 0.74 -20.38
CA GLY A 88 13.92 1.04 -19.15
C GLY A 88 13.40 0.33 -17.89
N GLY A 89 12.52 -0.67 -18.06
CA GLY A 89 11.98 -1.50 -17.00
C GLY A 89 12.90 -2.68 -16.66
N PHE A 90 13.05 -2.94 -15.38
CA PHE A 90 13.81 -4.07 -14.86
C PHE A 90 13.01 -4.76 -13.77
N ARG A 91 13.28 -6.05 -13.57
CA ARG A 91 12.74 -6.82 -12.46
C ARG A 91 13.78 -7.71 -11.80
N PHE A 92 13.61 -7.99 -10.52
CA PHE A 92 14.48 -8.95 -9.85
C PHE A 92 14.25 -10.35 -10.39
N ALA A 93 15.34 -11.06 -10.71
CA ALA A 93 15.26 -12.45 -11.16
C ALA A 93 14.66 -13.36 -10.06
N HIS A 94 14.92 -13.02 -8.80
CA HIS A 94 14.41 -13.73 -7.63
C HIS A 94 13.99 -12.75 -6.53
N ALA A 95 12.80 -12.96 -5.96
CA ALA A 95 12.28 -12.16 -4.83
C ALA A 95 13.27 -12.10 -3.65
N LEU A 96 14.04 -13.17 -3.44
CA LEU A 96 15.01 -13.25 -2.38
C LEU A 96 16.18 -12.26 -2.51
N VAL A 97 16.64 -11.98 -3.74
CA VAL A 97 17.72 -11.01 -3.96
C VAL A 97 17.26 -9.62 -3.49
N ARG A 98 16.04 -9.25 -3.89
CA ARG A 98 15.37 -8.03 -3.46
C ARG A 98 15.27 -7.95 -1.94
N GLN A 99 14.73 -9.01 -1.32
CA GLN A 99 14.54 -9.08 0.13
C GLN A 99 15.87 -8.93 0.88
N THR A 100 16.94 -9.61 0.42
CA THR A 100 18.25 -9.53 1.06
C THR A 100 18.81 -8.10 1.02
N LEU A 101 18.73 -7.44 -0.15
CA LEU A 101 19.18 -6.05 -0.31
C LEU A 101 18.34 -5.07 0.55
N GLU A 102 17.04 -5.31 0.66
CA GLU A 102 16.14 -4.49 1.47
C GLU A 102 16.42 -4.66 2.97
N GLU A 103 16.65 -5.89 3.43
CA GLU A 103 16.94 -6.22 4.84
C GLU A 103 18.30 -5.69 5.32
N GLU A 104 19.26 -5.48 4.42
CA GLU A 104 20.55 -4.84 4.73
C GLU A 104 20.41 -3.32 5.00
N LEU A 105 19.29 -2.71 4.60
CA LEU A 105 19.02 -1.30 4.88
C LEU A 105 18.53 -1.11 6.31
N SER A 106 19.07 -0.10 7.00
CA SER A 106 18.46 0.34 8.25
C SER A 106 17.06 0.89 7.99
N THR A 107 16.17 0.77 8.99
CA THR A 107 14.79 1.29 8.91
C THR A 107 14.77 2.75 8.44
N THR A 108 15.63 3.61 9.00
CA THR A 108 15.71 5.03 8.59
C THR A 108 16.10 5.20 7.12
N ARG A 109 17.03 4.38 6.58
CA ARG A 109 17.40 4.45 5.17
C ARG A 109 16.25 4.00 4.28
N ARG A 110 15.59 2.90 4.63
CA ARG A 110 14.42 2.38 3.89
C ARG A 110 13.28 3.41 3.83
N LEU A 111 12.91 4.02 4.96
CA LEU A 111 11.88 5.06 5.02
C LEU A 111 12.23 6.28 4.15
N ARG A 112 13.50 6.72 4.16
CA ARG A 112 13.97 7.82 3.31
C ARG A 112 13.93 7.46 1.82
N LEU A 113 14.26 6.22 1.47
CA LEU A 113 14.19 5.75 0.09
C LEU A 113 12.75 5.66 -0.40
N HIS A 114 11.82 5.14 0.40
CA HIS A 114 10.40 5.17 0.06
C HIS A 114 9.91 6.59 -0.21
N ARG A 115 10.26 7.56 0.64
CA ARG A 115 9.91 8.97 0.37
C ARG A 115 10.46 9.46 -0.97
N ALA A 116 11.75 9.23 -1.22
CA ALA A 116 12.40 9.68 -2.44
C ALA A 116 11.83 8.99 -3.69
N LEU A 117 11.47 7.71 -3.59
CA LEU A 117 10.80 6.96 -4.65
C LEU A 117 9.39 7.50 -4.92
N ALA A 118 8.61 7.82 -3.88
CA ALA A 118 7.31 8.44 -4.06
C ALA A 118 7.41 9.78 -4.82
N GLU A 119 8.33 10.65 -4.39
CA GLU A 119 8.57 11.96 -5.02
C GLU A 119 9.08 11.81 -6.47
N ALA A 120 9.96 10.84 -6.74
CA ALA A 120 10.50 10.60 -8.09
C ALA A 120 9.46 9.99 -9.03
N THR A 121 8.67 9.01 -8.57
CA THR A 121 7.58 8.39 -9.34
C THR A 121 6.46 9.39 -9.59
N GLU A 122 6.10 10.23 -8.62
CA GLU A 122 5.13 11.33 -8.81
C GLU A 122 5.56 12.28 -9.93
N ALA A 123 6.85 12.63 -10.00
CA ALA A 123 7.35 13.54 -11.03
C ALA A 123 7.44 12.92 -12.44
N GLN A 124 7.70 11.61 -12.53
CA GLN A 124 8.02 10.94 -13.80
C GLN A 124 6.87 10.10 -14.38
N ALA A 125 6.04 9.54 -13.51
CA ALA A 125 4.94 8.64 -13.85
C ALA A 125 3.71 8.91 -12.93
N PRO A 126 3.11 10.11 -13.01
CA PRO A 126 2.02 10.53 -12.11
C PRO A 126 0.73 9.68 -12.22
N ASP A 127 0.62 8.89 -13.29
CA ASP A 127 -0.43 7.92 -13.54
C ASP A 127 -0.28 6.64 -12.71
N ARG A 128 0.91 6.35 -12.16
CA ARG A 128 1.16 5.18 -11.29
C ARG A 128 0.78 5.45 -9.84
N VAL A 129 -0.48 5.83 -9.66
CA VAL A 129 -1.03 6.28 -8.38
C VAL A 129 -0.84 5.24 -7.26
N GLU A 130 -1.00 3.94 -7.55
CA GLU A 130 -0.82 2.87 -6.57
C GLU A 130 0.64 2.70 -6.09
N GLU A 131 1.60 2.86 -7.00
CA GLU A 131 3.04 2.82 -6.68
C GLU A 131 3.43 4.01 -5.81
N ILE A 132 2.95 5.21 -6.19
CA ILE A 132 3.16 6.45 -5.43
C ILE A 132 2.54 6.33 -4.03
N ALA A 133 1.30 5.83 -3.94
CA ALA A 133 0.60 5.61 -2.67
C ALA A 133 1.36 4.64 -1.77
N HIS A 134 1.79 3.50 -2.30
CA HIS A 134 2.57 2.52 -1.55
C HIS A 134 3.81 3.18 -0.91
N HIS A 135 4.59 3.92 -1.70
CA HIS A 135 5.82 4.53 -1.20
C HIS A 135 5.57 5.67 -0.20
N TYR A 136 4.55 6.52 -0.39
CA TYR A 136 4.21 7.51 0.63
C TYR A 136 3.72 6.87 1.93
N LEU A 137 2.92 5.79 1.86
CA LEU A 137 2.44 5.06 3.03
C LEU A 137 3.60 4.44 3.83
N GLU A 138 4.53 3.75 3.16
CA GLU A 138 5.73 3.22 3.83
C GLU A 138 6.58 4.36 4.43
N ALA A 139 6.56 5.56 3.84
CA ALA A 139 7.33 6.70 4.29
C ALA A 139 6.58 7.64 5.26
N ALA A 140 5.34 7.34 5.67
CA ALA A 140 4.45 8.29 6.36
C ALA A 140 5.11 8.96 7.59
N ALA A 141 5.87 8.18 8.38
CA ALA A 141 6.61 8.64 9.56
C ALA A 141 7.76 9.64 9.27
N THR A 142 8.06 9.92 8.00
CA THR A 142 9.10 10.89 7.56
C THR A 142 8.56 12.30 7.31
N GLY A 143 7.33 12.58 7.76
CA GLY A 143 6.68 13.89 7.59
C GLY A 143 5.96 14.04 6.24
N VAL A 144 5.51 12.92 5.66
CA VAL A 144 4.75 12.89 4.39
C VAL A 144 3.39 12.19 4.54
N ALA A 145 2.86 12.11 5.75
CA ALA A 145 1.59 11.44 6.04
C ALA A 145 0.40 12.08 5.30
N GLU A 146 0.39 13.40 5.08
CA GLU A 146 -0.63 14.06 4.25
C GLU A 146 -0.63 13.52 2.81
N GLN A 147 0.55 13.42 2.18
CA GLN A 147 0.67 12.82 0.85
C GLN A 147 0.29 11.35 0.85
N ALA A 148 0.63 10.61 1.92
CA ALA A 148 0.27 9.20 2.06
C ALA A 148 -1.24 9.00 2.06
N VAL A 149 -1.98 9.76 2.86
CA VAL A 149 -3.46 9.73 2.87
C VAL A 149 -4.02 10.12 1.51
N ALA A 150 -3.55 11.22 0.92
CA ALA A 150 -4.05 11.72 -0.35
C ALA A 150 -3.84 10.72 -1.51
N TYR A 151 -2.64 10.14 -1.63
CA TYR A 151 -2.37 9.16 -2.68
C TYR A 151 -3.02 7.82 -2.40
N ALA A 152 -3.13 7.38 -1.14
CA ALA A 152 -3.89 6.18 -0.80
C ALA A 152 -5.37 6.32 -1.17
N ARG A 153 -5.96 7.50 -0.98
CA ARG A 153 -7.33 7.78 -1.46
C ARG A 153 -7.42 7.71 -2.99
N ARG A 154 -6.51 8.34 -3.72
CA ARG A 154 -6.48 8.25 -5.19
C ARG A 154 -6.26 6.81 -5.69
N ALA A 155 -5.47 6.01 -4.98
CA ALA A 155 -5.25 4.61 -5.28
C ALA A 155 -6.51 3.77 -5.03
N ALA A 156 -7.27 4.09 -3.96
CA ALA A 156 -8.58 3.50 -3.72
C ALA A 156 -9.56 3.85 -4.85
N ASP A 157 -9.59 5.10 -5.30
CA ASP A 157 -10.44 5.53 -6.42
C ASP A 157 -10.08 4.77 -7.71
N ALA A 158 -8.79 4.64 -8.03
CA ALA A 158 -8.31 3.87 -9.19
C ALA A 158 -8.60 2.36 -9.08
N ALA A 159 -8.64 1.79 -7.88
CA ALA A 159 -9.07 0.42 -7.65
C ALA A 159 -10.58 0.24 -7.83
N THR A 160 -11.37 1.22 -7.39
CA THR A 160 -12.82 1.26 -7.59
C THR A 160 -13.18 1.34 -9.07
N GLU A 161 -12.49 2.18 -9.86
CA GLU A 161 -12.67 2.26 -11.31
C GLU A 161 -12.42 0.93 -12.03
N ARG A 162 -11.53 0.10 -11.48
CA ARG A 162 -11.21 -1.25 -11.99
C ARG A 162 -12.10 -2.35 -11.41
N VAL A 163 -13.10 -1.98 -10.60
CA VAL A 163 -14.03 -2.91 -9.94
C VAL A 163 -13.27 -3.93 -9.07
N ALA A 164 -12.30 -3.44 -8.28
CA ALA A 164 -11.47 -4.25 -7.39
C ALA A 164 -11.74 -3.88 -5.91
N PRO A 165 -12.90 -4.23 -5.34
CA PRO A 165 -13.34 -3.74 -4.04
C PRO A 165 -12.42 -4.16 -2.88
N GLU A 166 -11.78 -5.34 -2.95
CA GLU A 166 -10.81 -5.75 -1.94
C GLU A 166 -9.54 -4.88 -1.99
N GLN A 167 -9.16 -4.39 -3.17
CA GLN A 167 -8.03 -3.47 -3.32
C GLN A 167 -8.41 -2.05 -2.85
N THR A 168 -9.63 -1.59 -3.13
CA THR A 168 -10.17 -0.34 -2.58
C THR A 168 -10.15 -0.36 -1.05
N LEU A 169 -10.66 -1.43 -0.43
CA LEU A 169 -10.62 -1.63 1.02
C LEU A 169 -9.18 -1.57 1.57
N ARG A 170 -8.24 -2.27 0.92
CA ARG A 170 -6.82 -2.24 1.33
C ARG A 170 -6.27 -0.82 1.34
N TRP A 171 -6.51 -0.05 0.28
CA TRP A 171 -6.01 1.32 0.19
C TRP A 171 -6.64 2.24 1.24
N LEU A 172 -7.96 2.14 1.47
CA LEU A 172 -8.66 2.95 2.47
C LEU A 172 -8.22 2.64 3.90
N ARG A 173 -8.02 1.35 4.24
CA ARG A 173 -7.46 0.97 5.55
C ARG A 173 -6.07 1.55 5.77
N ARG A 174 -5.19 1.46 4.76
CA ARG A 174 -3.86 2.08 4.84
C ARG A 174 -3.91 3.61 4.91
N ALA A 175 -4.89 4.24 4.28
CA ALA A 175 -5.11 5.69 4.41
C ALA A 175 -5.48 6.06 5.85
N LEU A 176 -6.39 5.29 6.49
CA LEU A 176 -6.77 5.49 7.90
C LEU A 176 -5.58 5.29 8.85
N GLU A 177 -4.74 4.28 8.62
CA GLU A 177 -3.51 4.07 9.42
C GLU A 177 -2.54 5.26 9.30
N ALA A 178 -2.33 5.79 8.08
CA ALA A 178 -1.47 6.95 7.88
C ALA A 178 -2.05 8.24 8.48
N GLU A 179 -3.37 8.34 8.52
CA GLU A 179 -4.10 9.46 9.10
C GLU A 179 -3.83 9.63 10.60
N GLU A 180 -3.63 8.53 11.34
CA GLU A 180 -3.34 8.55 12.78
C GLU A 180 -2.06 9.33 13.13
N GLY A 181 -1.14 9.48 12.16
CA GLY A 181 0.07 10.29 12.30
C GLY A 181 -0.14 11.80 12.11
N LEU A 182 -1.35 12.24 11.76
CA LEU A 182 -1.70 13.63 11.48
C LEU A 182 -2.52 14.25 12.64
N ALA A 183 -2.74 15.58 12.56
CA ALA A 183 -3.67 16.23 13.46
C ALA A 183 -5.10 15.69 13.23
N PRO A 184 -5.89 15.44 14.29
CA PRO A 184 -7.25 14.95 14.16
C PRO A 184 -8.11 15.85 13.27
N ASP A 185 -8.79 15.24 12.31
CA ASP A 185 -9.69 15.89 11.37
C ASP A 185 -10.95 15.03 11.22
N PRO A 186 -12.00 15.33 12.01
CA PRO A 186 -13.23 14.54 12.00
C PRO A 186 -13.87 14.43 10.61
N GLY A 187 -13.75 15.47 9.77
CA GLY A 187 -14.32 15.48 8.43
C GLY A 187 -13.62 14.46 7.52
N ARG A 188 -12.29 14.55 7.42
CA ARG A 188 -11.48 13.61 6.62
C ARG A 188 -11.62 12.16 7.09
N ARG A 189 -11.61 11.93 8.41
CA ARG A 189 -11.79 10.59 8.96
C ARG A 189 -13.17 10.03 8.62
N ALA A 190 -14.23 10.83 8.78
CA ALA A 190 -15.58 10.42 8.37
C ALA A 190 -15.66 10.10 6.87
N GLU A 191 -15.03 10.91 6.01
CA GLU A 191 -14.97 10.65 4.56
C GLU A 191 -14.30 9.32 4.22
N LEU A 192 -13.20 8.98 4.89
CA LEU A 192 -12.49 7.72 4.69
C LEU A 192 -13.31 6.52 5.19
N LEU A 193 -13.94 6.61 6.36
CA LEU A 193 -14.77 5.55 6.93
C LEU A 193 -16.05 5.31 6.13
N VAL A 194 -16.69 6.38 5.61
CA VAL A 194 -17.84 6.25 4.69
C VAL A 194 -17.42 5.53 3.41
N ALA A 195 -16.30 5.92 2.80
CA ALA A 195 -15.78 5.25 1.61
C ALA A 195 -15.40 3.78 1.90
N LEU A 196 -14.92 3.48 3.12
CA LEU A 196 -14.61 2.13 3.55
C LEU A 196 -15.88 1.28 3.64
N GLY A 197 -16.98 1.84 4.14
CA GLY A 197 -18.29 1.19 4.18
C GLY A 197 -18.83 0.85 2.80
N GLU A 198 -18.72 1.78 1.84
CA GLU A 198 -19.08 1.51 0.45
C GLU A 198 -18.24 0.35 -0.14
N ALA A 199 -16.92 0.41 0.03
CA ALA A 199 -16.04 -0.64 -0.49
C ALA A 199 -16.29 -2.00 0.17
N ALA A 200 -16.60 -2.02 1.48
CA ALA A 200 -16.93 -3.23 2.23
C ALA A 200 -18.22 -3.89 1.74
N PHE A 201 -19.21 -3.09 1.32
CA PHE A 201 -20.43 -3.62 0.73
C PHE A 201 -20.13 -4.41 -0.54
N TRP A 202 -19.32 -3.84 -1.43
CA TRP A 202 -18.94 -4.49 -2.68
C TRP A 202 -18.00 -5.68 -2.50
N ALA A 203 -17.28 -5.75 -1.37
CA ALA A 203 -16.39 -6.84 -1.00
C ALA A 203 -17.05 -7.94 -0.13
N ASP A 204 -18.35 -7.83 0.19
CA ASP A 204 -19.06 -8.74 1.12
C ASP A 204 -18.43 -8.78 2.54
N ASP A 205 -17.86 -7.66 3.00
CA ASP A 205 -17.16 -7.50 4.29
C ASP A 205 -17.86 -6.50 5.23
N MET A 206 -19.19 -6.36 5.10
CA MET A 206 -19.96 -5.34 5.84
C MET A 206 -19.90 -5.48 7.37
N LEU A 207 -19.81 -6.72 7.87
CA LEU A 207 -19.70 -6.97 9.31
C LEU A 207 -18.40 -6.41 9.90
N GLY A 208 -17.33 -6.33 9.10
CA GLY A 208 -16.02 -5.84 9.52
C GLY A 208 -15.93 -4.33 9.69
N VAL A 209 -16.93 -3.57 9.22
CA VAL A 209 -16.92 -2.09 9.20
C VAL A 209 -18.13 -1.46 9.89
N ALA A 210 -18.94 -2.24 10.61
CA ALA A 210 -20.13 -1.71 11.26
C ALA A 210 -19.79 -0.66 12.34
N GLU A 211 -18.74 -0.90 13.14
CA GLU A 211 -18.25 0.06 14.15
C GLU A 211 -17.65 1.30 13.49
N ASP A 212 -16.90 1.11 12.40
CA ASP A 212 -16.33 2.20 11.59
C ASP A 212 -17.41 3.16 11.07
N LEU A 213 -18.57 2.64 10.66
CA LEU A 213 -19.68 3.45 10.17
C LEU A 213 -20.44 4.21 11.28
N VAL A 214 -20.49 3.65 12.49
CA VAL A 214 -21.01 4.38 13.67
C VAL A 214 -20.06 5.53 14.02
N GLU A 215 -18.75 5.26 14.02
CA GLU A 215 -17.73 6.30 14.21
C GLU A 215 -17.82 7.38 13.13
N ALA A 216 -17.97 6.99 11.86
CA ALA A 216 -18.10 7.90 10.73
C ALA A 216 -19.26 8.88 10.91
N SER A 217 -20.43 8.39 11.34
CA SER A 217 -21.61 9.25 11.60
C SER A 217 -21.36 10.25 12.72
N ALA A 218 -20.77 9.81 13.84
CA ALA A 218 -20.47 10.69 14.96
C ALA A 218 -19.45 11.79 14.56
N LEU A 219 -18.40 11.41 13.83
CA LEU A 219 -17.39 12.35 13.33
C LEU A 219 -17.95 13.31 12.28
N ALA A 220 -18.84 12.83 11.40
CA ALA A 220 -19.56 13.68 10.45
C ALA A 220 -20.43 14.73 11.15
N GLY A 221 -21.10 14.37 12.24
CA GLY A 221 -21.85 15.31 13.08
C GLY A 221 -20.95 16.37 13.74
N VAL A 222 -19.77 15.98 14.24
CA VAL A 222 -18.76 16.92 14.78
C VAL A 222 -18.22 17.86 13.70
N ALA A 223 -18.09 17.37 12.47
CA ALA A 223 -17.60 18.14 11.32
C ALA A 223 -18.67 18.99 10.62
N ASP A 224 -19.94 18.96 11.07
CA ASP A 224 -21.07 19.61 10.41
C ASP A 224 -21.24 19.16 8.94
N ARG A 225 -21.10 17.84 8.72
CA ARG A 225 -21.20 17.18 7.40
C ARG A 225 -22.39 16.24 7.35
N PRO A 226 -23.63 16.77 7.26
CA PRO A 226 -24.85 15.94 7.26
C PRO A 226 -24.92 15.00 6.04
N ASP A 227 -24.24 15.33 4.96
CA ASP A 227 -24.08 14.46 3.79
C ASP A 227 -23.34 13.16 4.14
N LEU A 228 -22.23 13.25 4.87
CA LEU A 228 -21.45 12.09 5.31
C LEU A 228 -22.19 11.30 6.39
N GLN A 229 -22.90 12.00 7.27
CA GLN A 229 -23.72 11.36 8.30
C GLN A 229 -24.84 10.50 7.68
N ALA A 230 -25.48 11.00 6.63
CA ALA A 230 -26.47 10.25 5.86
C ALA A 230 -25.85 9.04 5.14
N TRP A 231 -24.68 9.18 4.52
CA TRP A 231 -23.99 8.06 3.88
C TRP A 231 -23.53 7.00 4.87
N ALA A 232 -23.03 7.41 6.04
CA ALA A 232 -22.65 6.50 7.12
C ALA A 232 -23.86 5.66 7.59
N ALA A 233 -25.01 6.32 7.83
CA ALA A 233 -26.26 5.65 8.17
C ALA A 233 -26.74 4.69 7.07
N TYR A 234 -26.67 5.11 5.81
CA TYR A 234 -27.06 4.31 4.65
C TYR A 234 -26.23 3.03 4.54
N TRP A 235 -24.89 3.14 4.61
CA TRP A 235 -24.03 1.98 4.52
C TRP A 235 -24.18 1.07 5.75
N TYR A 236 -24.37 1.62 6.95
CA TYR A 236 -24.55 0.84 8.17
C TYR A 236 -25.78 -0.08 8.11
N LEU A 237 -26.91 0.47 7.65
CA LEU A 237 -28.16 -0.27 7.50
C LEU A 237 -28.15 -1.25 6.31
N GLY A 238 -27.18 -1.07 5.41
CA GLY A 238 -27.09 -1.77 4.13
C GLY A 238 -28.06 -1.20 3.08
N PRO A 239 -27.67 -1.17 1.79
CA PRO A 239 -28.49 -0.61 0.71
C PRO A 239 -29.74 -1.46 0.38
N SER A 240 -29.89 -2.63 0.99
CA SER A 240 -31.05 -3.50 0.78
C SER A 240 -32.12 -3.27 1.84
N ALA A 241 -33.23 -2.64 1.43
CA ALA A 241 -34.45 -2.53 2.21
C ALA A 241 -35.00 -3.89 2.72
N ALA A 242 -34.58 -5.01 2.13
CA ALA A 242 -34.97 -6.35 2.56
C ALA A 242 -34.27 -6.81 3.85
N PHE A 243 -33.18 -6.14 4.25
CA PHE A 243 -32.40 -6.46 5.45
C PHE A 243 -32.25 -5.29 6.43
N VAL A 244 -32.83 -4.11 6.12
CA VAL A 244 -32.92 -2.99 7.07
C VAL A 244 -33.71 -3.47 8.28
N ASN A 245 -32.98 -3.83 9.33
CA ASN A 245 -33.59 -4.20 10.59
C ASN A 245 -34.00 -2.91 11.31
N LEU A 246 -35.22 -2.43 11.06
CA LEU A 246 -35.78 -1.26 11.76
C LEU A 246 -35.91 -1.45 13.28
N SER A 247 -35.71 -2.67 13.80
CA SER A 247 -35.59 -2.88 15.25
C SER A 247 -34.20 -2.55 15.80
N ASP A 248 -33.18 -2.45 14.94
CA ASP A 248 -31.86 -1.96 15.31
C ASP A 248 -31.97 -0.51 15.81
N VAL A 249 -31.57 -0.33 17.06
CA VAL A 249 -31.61 0.96 17.74
C VAL A 249 -30.54 1.88 17.16
N ASN A 250 -29.36 1.34 16.84
CA ASN A 250 -28.26 2.14 16.30
C ASN A 250 -28.62 2.69 14.93
N GLY A 251 -29.12 1.83 14.03
CA GLY A 251 -29.54 2.23 12.70
C GLY A 251 -30.63 3.34 12.69
N ARG A 252 -31.57 3.30 13.64
CA ARG A 252 -32.59 4.35 13.79
C ARG A 252 -32.01 5.68 14.26
N VAL A 253 -31.13 5.65 15.26
CA VAL A 253 -30.45 6.86 15.76
C VAL A 253 -29.66 7.52 14.64
N LEU A 254 -28.89 6.75 13.88
CA LEU A 254 -28.11 7.27 12.75
C LEU A 254 -28.98 7.98 11.70
N LEU A 255 -30.15 7.42 11.36
CA LEU A 255 -31.09 8.04 10.43
C LEU A 255 -31.73 9.32 10.98
N GLU A 256 -32.13 9.31 12.25
CA GLU A 256 -32.75 10.49 12.89
C GLU A 256 -31.77 11.67 12.95
N GLU A 257 -30.50 11.42 13.28
CA GLU A 257 -29.46 12.45 13.30
C GLU A 257 -29.15 12.98 11.90
N ALA A 258 -29.03 12.10 10.90
CA ALA A 258 -28.79 12.50 9.51
C ALA A 258 -29.94 13.36 8.95
N LEU A 259 -31.19 12.97 9.21
CA LEU A 259 -32.38 13.75 8.81
C LEU A 259 -32.41 15.13 9.47
N ALA A 260 -32.14 15.19 10.79
CA ALA A 260 -32.10 16.45 11.50
C ALA A 260 -31.02 17.41 10.95
N GLY A 261 -29.86 16.88 10.57
CA GLY A 261 -28.78 17.66 9.95
C GLY A 261 -29.14 18.18 8.55
N LEU A 262 -29.78 17.36 7.71
CA LEU A 262 -30.20 17.77 6.36
C LEU A 262 -31.31 18.83 6.40
N ASP A 263 -32.29 18.68 7.30
CA ASP A 263 -33.41 19.64 7.44
C ASP A 263 -32.96 21.01 7.98
N ALA A 264 -31.82 21.06 8.67
CA ALA A 264 -31.22 22.30 9.17
C ALA A 264 -30.41 23.05 8.10
N CYS A 265 -30.10 22.43 6.95
CA CYS A 265 -29.35 23.04 5.86
C CYS A 265 -30.31 23.82 4.92
N PRO A 266 -30.08 25.13 4.65
CA PRO A 266 -30.88 25.87 3.68
C PRO A 266 -30.67 25.31 2.25
N PRO A 267 -31.68 25.44 1.36
CA PRO A 267 -31.64 24.90 0.00
C PRO A 267 -30.57 25.53 -0.90
#